data_AF-A0A4R2PK13-F1
#
_entry.id   AF-A0A4R2PK13-F1
#
_cell.length_a   1.000
_cell.length_b   1.000
_cell.length_c   1.000
_cell.angle_alpha   90.00
_cell.angle_beta   90.00
_cell.angle_gamma   90.00
#
_symmetry.space_group_name_H-M   'P 1'
#
loop_
_entity.id
_entity.type
_entity.pdbx_description
1 polymer ?
#
loop_
_entity_poly.entity_id
_entity_poly.type
_entity_poly.pdbx_seq_one_letter_code
_entity_poly.pdbx_strand_id
1 'polypeptide(L)'
;MNAIDGYASFPATPLHGAGAIAPAPAGTHADARSLAGTAIGEIGQRVLAWVGQSARSHDTASHAWQASSGVAGSFRPDPAELARGGDVYDLRGLAADLGAHTGATPTQEGELRRALEDVTRGAAIQLAGLSGAPADRQLAGMREALAGALEIGAGEGADGVVARLQAAAATLARGLDG
;
A
#
# COMPACT_ATOMS: atom_id res chain seq x y z
N MET A 1 -41.08 20.61 -46.01
CA MET A 1 -41.78 20.71 -44.71
C MET A 1 -41.15 19.68 -43.76
N ASN A 2 -40.79 20.13 -42.56
CA ASN A 2 -40.19 19.42 -41.40
C ASN A 2 -40.93 18.11 -41.01
N ALA A 3 -40.47 17.16 -40.17
CA ALA A 3 -39.44 17.07 -39.11
C ALA A 3 -39.21 15.55 -38.77
N ILE A 4 -38.02 15.07 -38.33
CA ILE A 4 -37.59 14.73 -36.93
C ILE A 4 -38.47 13.61 -36.29
N ASP A 5 -38.05 12.47 -35.71
CA ASP A 5 -36.92 12.07 -34.85
C ASP A 5 -36.86 10.52 -34.73
N GLY A 6 -35.78 9.97 -34.13
CA GLY A 6 -35.89 8.71 -33.39
C GLY A 6 -34.87 7.59 -33.69
N TYR A 7 -33.64 7.76 -33.21
CA TYR A 7 -32.65 6.67 -33.04
C TYR A 7 -33.05 5.70 -31.91
N ALA A 8 -32.81 4.40 -32.11
CA ALA A 8 -32.07 3.56 -31.17
C ALA A 8 -31.77 2.18 -31.79
N SER A 9 -30.52 2.03 -32.23
CA SER A 9 -29.89 0.77 -32.63
C SER A 9 -29.36 0.03 -31.41
N PHE A 10 -29.52 -1.29 -31.37
CA PHE A 10 -28.52 -2.19 -30.76
C PHE A 10 -28.53 -3.56 -31.47
N PRO A 11 -27.45 -3.95 -32.16
CA PRO A 11 -27.23 -5.35 -32.49
C PRO A 11 -26.27 -6.04 -31.49
N ALA A 12 -26.66 -7.28 -31.19
CA ALA A 12 -25.93 -8.52 -30.82
C ALA A 12 -24.42 -8.51 -30.42
N THR A 13 -24.15 -9.35 -29.40
CA THR A 13 -22.99 -10.17 -28.98
C THR A 13 -21.79 -10.38 -29.96
N PRO A 14 -20.60 -10.92 -29.58
CA PRO A 14 -20.04 -11.38 -28.27
C PRO A 14 -18.52 -11.02 -28.05
N LEU A 15 -17.86 -11.64 -27.04
CA LEU A 15 -16.39 -11.79 -26.82
C LEU A 15 -15.58 -10.57 -26.32
N HIS A 16 -15.13 -10.63 -25.07
CA HIS A 16 -13.86 -10.04 -24.62
C HIS A 16 -13.14 -11.19 -23.89
N GLY A 17 -12.18 -11.91 -24.48
CA GLY A 17 -11.05 -11.36 -25.20
C GLY A 17 -10.05 -10.92 -24.14
N ALA A 18 -8.98 -11.70 -23.95
CA ALA A 18 -7.85 -11.36 -23.10
C ALA A 18 -7.37 -9.94 -23.43
N GLY A 19 -7.77 -8.98 -22.59
CA GLY A 19 -7.39 -7.59 -22.70
C GLY A 19 -6.02 -7.42 -22.08
N ALA A 20 -5.02 -7.26 -22.93
CA ALA A 20 -3.66 -6.91 -22.59
C ALA A 20 -3.61 -5.80 -21.54
N ILE A 21 -2.66 -5.91 -20.62
CA ILE A 21 -2.18 -4.80 -19.78
C ILE A 21 -1.84 -3.68 -20.76
N ALA A 22 -2.69 -2.66 -20.84
CA ALA A 22 -2.35 -1.46 -21.58
C ALA A 22 -1.10 -0.89 -20.90
N PRO A 23 0.01 -0.63 -21.63
CA PRO A 23 1.11 0.11 -21.04
C PRO A 23 0.53 1.44 -20.58
N ALA A 24 0.67 1.73 -19.29
CA ALA A 24 0.33 3.04 -18.75
C ALA A 24 1.00 4.10 -19.64
N PRO A 25 0.29 5.16 -20.05
CA PRO A 25 0.88 6.18 -20.91
C PRO A 25 2.14 6.71 -20.24
N ALA A 26 3.27 6.56 -20.92
CA ALA A 26 4.54 7.17 -20.54
C ALA A 26 4.33 8.68 -20.43
N GLY A 27 4.17 9.19 -19.21
CA GLY A 27 3.88 10.61 -19.00
C GLY A 27 3.20 11.02 -17.69
N THR A 28 2.79 10.10 -16.82
CA THR A 28 2.34 10.47 -15.46
C THR A 28 3.40 10.00 -14.47
N HIS A 29 4.25 10.92 -13.99
CA HIS A 29 4.96 10.64 -12.74
C HIS A 29 3.85 10.41 -11.72
N ALA A 30 3.75 9.20 -11.16
CA ALA A 30 2.84 8.97 -10.04
C ALA A 30 3.24 9.98 -8.95
N ASP A 31 2.28 10.81 -8.54
CA ASP A 31 2.52 11.85 -7.55
C ASP A 31 2.95 11.20 -6.23
N ALA A 32 3.83 11.87 -5.49
CA ALA A 32 4.45 11.31 -4.28
C ALA A 32 3.40 10.87 -3.24
N ARG A 33 2.23 11.52 -3.23
CA ARG A 33 1.07 11.13 -2.42
C ARG A 33 0.55 9.75 -2.80
N SER A 34 0.30 9.49 -4.08
CA SER A 34 -0.18 8.20 -4.57
C SER A 34 0.83 7.08 -4.28
N LEU A 35 2.10 7.31 -4.59
CA LEU A 35 3.19 6.36 -4.33
C LEU A 35 3.31 6.00 -2.83
N ALA A 36 3.28 7.01 -1.95
CA ALA A 36 3.31 6.77 -0.52
C ALA A 36 2.07 6.02 -0.03
N GLY A 37 0.89 6.36 -0.55
CA GLY A 37 -0.36 5.66 -0.25
C GLY A 37 -0.31 4.17 -0.62
N THR A 38 0.16 3.86 -1.83
CA THR A 38 0.35 2.49 -2.30
C THR A 38 1.36 1.75 -1.42
N ALA A 39 2.51 2.37 -1.10
CA ALA A 39 3.53 1.75 -0.25
C ALA A 39 3.02 1.43 1.16
N ILE A 40 2.27 2.34 1.79
CA ILE A 40 1.65 2.10 3.11
C ILE A 40 0.59 0.98 3.00
N GLY A 41 -0.21 0.99 1.94
CA GLY A 41 -1.18 -0.07 1.64
C GLY A 41 -0.53 -1.44 1.52
N GLU A 42 0.57 -1.53 0.76
CA GLU A 42 1.35 -2.75 0.58
C GLU A 42 1.98 -3.23 1.89
N ILE A 43 2.61 -2.35 2.66
CA ILE A 43 3.16 -2.71 3.99
C ILE A 43 2.07 -3.31 4.85
N GLY A 44 0.87 -2.70 4.87
CA GLY A 44 -0.23 -3.24 5.64
C GLY A 44 -0.65 -4.65 5.22
N GLN A 45 -0.70 -4.92 3.90
CA GLN A 45 -0.96 -6.27 3.39
C GLN A 45 0.14 -7.25 3.82
N ARG A 46 1.41 -6.85 3.72
CA ARG A 46 2.57 -7.70 4.06
C ARG A 46 2.61 -8.03 5.54
N VAL A 47 2.31 -7.08 6.42
CA VAL A 47 2.26 -7.30 7.87
C VAL A 47 1.07 -8.20 8.23
N LEU A 48 -0.12 -7.94 7.68
CA LEU A 48 -1.29 -8.78 7.90
C LEU A 48 -1.05 -10.23 7.41
N ALA A 49 -0.37 -10.40 6.28
CA ALA A 49 0.04 -11.70 5.75
C ALA A 49 0.84 -12.52 6.79
N TRP A 50 1.83 -11.90 7.44
CA TRP A 50 2.63 -12.53 8.50
C TRP A 50 1.84 -12.79 9.79
N VAL A 51 0.99 -11.85 10.20
CA VAL A 51 0.14 -12.00 11.39
C VAL A 51 -0.79 -13.19 11.22
N GLY A 52 -1.52 -13.28 10.12
CA GLY A 52 -2.43 -14.41 9.94
C GLY A 52 -1.70 -15.73 9.69
N GLN A 53 -0.45 -15.73 9.17
CA GLN A 53 0.33 -16.97 9.03
C GLN A 53 0.65 -17.51 10.43
N SER A 54 0.97 -16.61 11.35
CA SER A 54 1.24 -16.93 12.76
C SER A 54 -0.04 -17.34 13.51
N ALA A 55 -1.17 -16.68 13.26
CA ALA A 55 -2.43 -16.91 13.96
C ALA A 55 -3.30 -18.03 13.35
N ARG A 56 -3.01 -18.49 12.13
CA ARG A 56 -3.87 -19.39 11.33
C ARG A 56 -5.30 -18.85 11.12
N SER A 57 -5.48 -17.54 11.05
CA SER A 57 -6.76 -16.85 10.83
C SER A 57 -6.53 -15.60 9.99
N HIS A 58 -7.10 -15.49 8.80
CA HIS A 58 -6.52 -14.60 7.77
C HIS A 58 -7.45 -13.64 7.02
N ASP A 59 -8.76 -13.87 6.97
CA ASP A 59 -9.55 -13.18 5.94
C ASP A 59 -10.09 -11.81 6.36
N THR A 60 -10.56 -11.64 7.60
CA THR A 60 -11.35 -10.44 7.94
C THR A 60 -10.54 -9.15 7.95
N ALA A 61 -9.37 -9.13 8.59
CA ALA A 61 -8.54 -7.91 8.67
C ALA A 61 -7.89 -7.58 7.32
N SER A 62 -7.43 -8.58 6.56
CA SER A 62 -6.83 -8.40 5.23
C SER A 62 -7.83 -7.81 4.22
N HIS A 63 -9.08 -8.29 4.22
CA HIS A 63 -10.15 -7.71 3.40
C HIS A 63 -10.54 -6.30 3.84
N ALA A 64 -10.66 -6.06 5.14
CA ALA A 64 -10.97 -4.74 5.68
C ALA A 64 -9.87 -3.71 5.36
N TRP A 65 -8.61 -4.15 5.33
CA TRP A 65 -7.47 -3.33 4.94
C TRP A 65 -7.45 -3.05 3.44
N GLN A 66 -7.72 -4.06 2.60
CA GLN A 66 -7.85 -3.87 1.16
C GLN A 66 -8.92 -2.83 0.81
N ALA A 67 -10.07 -2.88 1.50
CA ALA A 67 -11.14 -1.90 1.31
C ALA A 67 -10.74 -0.46 1.70
N SER A 68 -9.79 -0.31 2.64
CA SER A 68 -9.33 1.00 3.13
C SER A 68 -8.20 1.58 2.30
N SER A 69 -7.24 0.73 1.90
CA SER A 69 -6.04 1.14 1.18
C SER A 69 -6.20 1.12 -0.35
N GLY A 70 -7.19 0.36 -0.86
CA GLY A 70 -7.32 0.09 -2.28
C GLY A 70 -6.26 -0.88 -2.84
N VAL A 71 -5.34 -1.37 -1.99
CA VAL A 71 -4.25 -2.26 -2.40
C VAL A 71 -4.63 -3.71 -2.11
N ALA A 72 -4.62 -4.54 -3.15
CA ALA A 72 -4.81 -5.98 -3.03
C ALA A 72 -3.53 -6.66 -2.53
N GLY A 73 -3.68 -7.61 -1.60
CA GLY A 73 -2.55 -8.41 -1.10
C GLY A 73 -2.25 -9.60 -2.01
N SER A 74 -1.05 -9.65 -2.58
CA SER A 74 -0.50 -10.85 -3.25
C SER A 74 0.74 -11.41 -2.54
N PHE A 75 1.24 -10.68 -1.54
CA PHE A 75 2.43 -11.05 -0.78
C PHE A 75 2.23 -12.36 -0.03
N ARG A 76 3.23 -13.24 -0.12
CA ARG A 76 3.25 -14.52 0.58
C ARG A 76 4.46 -14.57 1.53
N PRO A 77 4.22 -14.66 2.84
CA PRO A 77 5.27 -14.85 3.83
C PRO A 77 6.15 -16.07 3.52
N ASP A 78 7.46 -15.88 3.50
CA ASP A 78 8.44 -16.97 3.39
C ASP A 78 9.16 -17.19 4.73
N PRO A 79 8.85 -18.27 5.48
CA PRO A 79 9.56 -18.61 6.71
C PRO A 79 11.07 -18.83 6.52
N ALA A 80 11.52 -19.18 5.32
CA ALA A 80 12.94 -19.36 5.03
C ALA A 80 13.69 -18.02 4.97
N GLU A 81 13.05 -16.92 4.55
CA GLU A 81 13.62 -15.57 4.66
C GLU A 81 13.76 -15.15 6.12
N LEU A 82 12.76 -15.43 6.96
CA LEU A 82 12.84 -15.19 8.40
C LEU A 82 13.98 -15.96 9.05
N ALA A 83 14.14 -17.25 8.73
CA ALA A 83 15.22 -18.08 9.25
C ALA A 83 16.63 -17.62 8.82
N ARG A 84 16.73 -16.99 7.64
CA ARG A 84 17.98 -16.44 7.11
C ARG A 84 18.26 -15.02 7.62
N GLY A 85 17.34 -14.40 8.35
CA GLY A 85 17.44 -12.99 8.73
C GLY A 85 17.39 -12.05 7.51
N GLY A 86 16.70 -12.48 6.46
CA GLY A 86 16.59 -11.76 5.20
C GLY A 86 15.50 -10.69 5.22
N ASP A 87 15.07 -10.28 4.03
CA ASP A 87 14.06 -9.23 3.86
C ASP A 87 12.65 -9.81 3.96
N VAL A 88 12.24 -10.05 5.21
CA VAL A 88 10.99 -10.73 5.60
C VAL A 88 9.74 -10.07 4.99
N TYR A 89 9.80 -8.77 4.71
CA TYR A 89 8.69 -8.02 4.13
C TYR A 89 9.02 -7.49 2.73
N ASP A 90 10.11 -7.91 2.09
CA ASP A 90 10.54 -7.42 0.77
C ASP A 90 10.60 -5.87 0.65
N LEU A 91 11.06 -5.21 1.72
CA LEU A 91 11.14 -3.74 1.79
C LEU A 91 12.21 -3.17 0.86
N ARG A 92 13.26 -3.94 0.56
CA ARG A 92 14.30 -3.57 -0.39
C ARG A 92 13.73 -3.53 -1.81
N GLY A 93 12.92 -4.51 -2.21
CA GLY A 93 12.22 -4.48 -3.49
C GLY A 93 11.33 -3.26 -3.60
N LEU A 94 10.50 -3.02 -2.57
CA LEU A 94 9.60 -1.87 -2.53
C LEU A 94 10.33 -0.52 -2.59
N ALA A 95 11.45 -0.37 -1.87
CA ALA A 95 12.26 0.84 -1.89
C ALA A 95 12.88 1.09 -3.28
N ALA A 96 13.38 0.04 -3.94
CA ALA A 96 13.94 0.12 -5.28
C ALA A 96 12.87 0.49 -6.31
N ASP A 97 11.67 -0.08 -6.21
CA ASP A 97 10.55 0.25 -7.09
C ASP A 97 10.12 1.71 -6.91
N LEU A 98 9.98 2.19 -5.67
CA LEU A 98 9.70 3.61 -5.40
C LEU A 98 10.82 4.52 -5.91
N GLY A 99 12.08 4.11 -5.76
CA GLY A 99 13.24 4.82 -6.26
C GLY A 99 13.21 4.97 -7.78
N ALA A 100 12.92 3.88 -8.49
CA ALA A 100 12.79 3.87 -9.95
C ALA A 100 11.64 4.78 -10.44
N HIS A 101 10.49 4.78 -9.74
CA HIS A 101 9.34 5.63 -10.11
C HIS A 101 9.58 7.12 -9.85
N THR A 102 10.46 7.46 -8.91
CA THR A 102 10.73 8.86 -8.51
C THR A 102 12.05 9.40 -9.05
N GLY A 103 12.89 8.56 -9.66
CA GLY A 103 14.25 8.93 -10.06
C GLY A 103 15.16 9.18 -8.85
N ALA A 104 14.95 8.45 -7.76
CA ALA A 104 15.68 8.63 -6.51
C ALA A 104 17.18 8.39 -6.67
N THR A 105 17.98 9.15 -5.93
CA THR A 105 19.41 8.89 -5.76
C THR A 105 19.64 7.71 -4.81
N PRO A 106 20.83 7.08 -4.79
CA PRO A 106 21.14 6.00 -3.85
C PRO A 106 20.96 6.40 -2.38
N THR A 107 21.19 7.67 -2.03
CA THR A 107 20.94 8.20 -0.68
C THR A 107 19.44 8.19 -0.37
N GLN A 108 18.61 8.69 -1.30
CA GLN A 108 17.15 8.73 -1.16
C GLN A 108 16.54 7.33 -1.14
N GLU A 109 17.07 6.36 -1.89
CA GLU A 109 16.67 4.95 -1.77
C GLU A 109 16.95 4.39 -0.38
N GLY A 110 18.09 4.76 0.22
CA GLY A 110 18.42 4.43 1.60
C GLY A 110 17.43 5.02 2.61
N GLU A 111 16.99 6.25 2.38
CA GLU A 111 15.97 6.94 3.19
C GLU A 111 14.58 6.36 3.03
N LEU A 112 14.17 6.06 1.78
CA LEU A 112 12.93 5.34 1.47
C LEU A 112 12.90 4.01 2.22
N ARG A 113 13.97 3.21 2.11
CA ARG A 113 14.06 1.94 2.82
C ARG A 113 13.90 2.12 4.33
N ARG A 114 14.61 3.07 4.93
CA ARG A 114 14.50 3.35 6.37
C ARG A 114 13.08 3.76 6.77
N ALA A 115 12.44 4.62 5.98
CA ALA A 115 11.07 5.06 6.25
C ALA A 115 10.08 3.89 6.13
N LEU A 116 10.23 3.01 5.14
CA LEU A 116 9.44 1.79 5.00
C LEU A 116 9.64 0.83 6.19
N GLU A 117 10.88 0.66 6.66
CA GLU A 117 11.21 -0.13 7.85
C GLU A 117 10.52 0.42 9.10
N ASP A 118 10.50 1.75 9.29
CA ASP A 118 9.87 2.39 10.44
C ASP A 118 8.34 2.26 10.41
N VAL A 119 7.70 2.44 9.24
CA VAL A 119 6.25 2.18 9.07
C VAL A 119 5.94 0.71 9.35
N THR A 120 6.72 -0.21 8.78
CA THR A 120 6.54 -1.66 8.95
C THR A 120 6.68 -2.06 10.41
N ARG A 121 7.68 -1.52 11.12
CA ARG A 121 7.88 -1.76 12.56
C ARG A 121 6.67 -1.29 13.37
N GLY A 122 6.19 -0.07 13.12
CA GLY A 122 5.01 0.47 13.81
C GLY A 122 3.76 -0.36 13.58
N ALA A 123 3.50 -0.74 12.32
CA ALA A 123 2.35 -1.56 11.95
C ALA A 123 2.42 -2.96 12.58
N ALA A 124 3.59 -3.60 12.56
CA ALA A 124 3.79 -4.91 13.16
C ALA A 124 3.58 -4.89 14.68
N ILE A 125 4.11 -3.90 15.39
CA ILE A 125 3.92 -3.77 16.85
C ILE A 125 2.45 -3.53 17.18
N GLN A 126 1.78 -2.62 16.47
CA GLN A 126 0.36 -2.34 16.68
C GLN A 126 -0.50 -3.58 16.46
N LEU A 127 -0.33 -4.27 15.33
CA LEU A 127 -1.13 -5.46 15.01
C LEU A 127 -0.83 -6.62 15.96
N ALA A 128 0.41 -6.78 16.40
CA ALA A 128 0.76 -7.77 17.41
C ALA A 128 0.13 -7.44 18.78
N GLY A 129 0.16 -6.18 19.20
CA GLY A 129 -0.43 -5.71 20.46
C GLY A 129 -1.95 -5.82 20.50
N LEU A 130 -2.61 -5.76 19.34
CA LEU A 130 -4.07 -5.88 19.18
C LEU A 130 -4.50 -7.25 18.66
N SER A 131 -3.62 -8.25 18.74
CA SER A 131 -3.93 -9.62 18.32
C SER A 131 -5.17 -10.14 19.06
N GLY A 132 -6.14 -10.68 18.31
CA GLY A 132 -7.43 -11.14 18.84
C GLY A 132 -8.51 -10.05 19.00
N ALA A 133 -8.18 -8.76 18.87
CA ALA A 133 -9.19 -7.71 18.79
C ALA A 133 -9.97 -7.76 17.45
N PRO A 134 -11.15 -7.13 17.36
CA PRO A 134 -11.87 -6.97 16.10
C PRO A 134 -11.03 -6.24 15.04
N ALA A 135 -11.18 -6.61 13.77
CA ALA A 135 -10.41 -6.05 12.65
C ALA A 135 -10.42 -4.52 12.58
N ASP A 136 -11.56 -3.86 12.86
CA ASP A 136 -11.62 -2.40 12.86
C ASP A 136 -10.74 -1.76 13.92
N ARG A 137 -10.60 -2.40 15.09
CA ARG A 137 -9.72 -1.93 16.15
C ARG A 137 -8.25 -2.18 15.80
N GLN A 138 -7.95 -3.35 15.22
CA GLN A 138 -6.60 -3.70 14.76
C GLN A 138 -6.10 -2.72 13.69
N LEU A 139 -6.97 -2.28 12.78
CA LEU A 139 -6.60 -1.44 11.64
C LEU A 139 -6.75 0.07 11.90
N ALA A 140 -7.30 0.48 13.04
CA ALA A 140 -7.61 1.88 13.32
C ALA A 140 -6.39 2.79 13.14
N GLY A 141 -5.26 2.46 13.78
CA GLY A 141 -4.05 3.28 13.68
C GLY A 141 -3.37 3.22 12.31
N MET A 142 -3.45 2.10 11.59
CA MET A 142 -2.97 2.03 10.21
C MET A 142 -3.82 2.87 9.25
N ARG A 143 -5.14 2.90 9.43
CA ARG A 143 -6.04 3.76 8.66
C ARG A 143 -5.76 5.23 8.94
N GLU A 144 -5.53 5.58 10.20
CA GLU A 144 -5.13 6.93 10.60
C GLU A 144 -3.77 7.32 9.99
N ALA A 145 -2.79 6.41 10.04
CA ALA A 145 -1.48 6.64 9.46
C ALA A 145 -1.54 6.84 7.95
N LEU A 146 -2.35 6.04 7.24
CA LEU A 146 -2.60 6.20 5.81
C LEU A 146 -3.28 7.54 5.52
N ALA A 147 -4.36 7.87 6.22
CA ALA A 147 -5.08 9.14 6.04
C ALA A 147 -4.15 10.33 6.29
N GLY A 148 -3.42 10.33 7.41
CA GLY A 148 -2.48 11.38 7.76
C GLY A 148 -1.38 11.56 6.71
N ALA A 149 -0.77 10.45 6.24
CA ALA A 149 0.25 10.51 5.20
C ALA A 149 -0.27 11.06 3.86
N LEU A 150 -1.54 10.81 3.52
CA LEU A 150 -2.15 11.35 2.32
C LEU A 150 -2.48 12.84 2.48
N GLU A 151 -2.78 13.31 3.68
CA GLU A 151 -3.20 14.68 3.95
C GLU A 151 -2.04 15.65 4.21
N ILE A 152 -0.83 15.17 4.54
CA ILE A 152 0.29 16.09 4.75
C ILE A 152 0.67 16.86 3.48
N GLY A 153 0.94 18.14 3.64
CA GLY A 153 1.46 19.03 2.60
C GLY A 153 2.96 18.81 2.34
N ALA A 154 3.36 17.59 1.98
CA ALA A 154 4.73 17.28 1.56
C ALA A 154 4.92 17.52 0.06
N GLY A 155 6.16 17.81 -0.35
CA GLY A 155 6.53 18.01 -1.76
C GLY A 155 6.38 16.76 -2.63
N GLU A 156 6.90 16.84 -3.85
CA GLU A 156 6.90 15.74 -4.83
C GLU A 156 8.21 14.95 -4.83
N GLY A 157 8.26 13.88 -5.64
CA GLY A 157 9.45 13.03 -5.80
C GLY A 157 9.77 12.19 -4.56
N ALA A 158 10.99 11.63 -4.52
CA ALA A 158 11.42 10.71 -3.48
C ALA A 158 11.32 11.31 -2.07
N ASP A 159 11.77 12.56 -1.88
CA ASP A 159 11.70 13.25 -0.58
C ASP A 159 10.25 13.46 -0.13
N GLY A 160 9.34 13.73 -1.08
CA GLY A 160 7.91 13.81 -0.84
C GLY A 160 7.30 12.49 -0.38
N VAL A 161 7.77 11.35 -0.91
CA VAL A 161 7.36 10.02 -0.48
C VAL A 161 7.92 9.72 0.91
N VAL A 162 9.21 9.99 1.14
CA VAL A 162 9.89 9.80 2.44
C VAL A 162 9.16 10.57 3.54
N ALA A 163 8.84 11.84 3.33
CA ALA A 163 8.14 12.66 4.33
C ALA A 163 6.76 12.07 4.72
N ARG A 164 6.03 11.51 3.75
CA ARG A 164 4.73 10.87 3.98
C ARG A 164 4.86 9.56 4.73
N LEU A 165 5.84 8.73 4.37
CA LEU A 165 6.15 7.50 5.09
C LEU A 165 6.59 7.79 6.54
N GLN A 166 7.41 8.82 6.76
CA GLN A 166 7.82 9.24 8.10
C GLN A 166 6.63 9.74 8.93
N ALA A 167 5.71 10.50 8.34
CA ALA A 167 4.49 10.91 9.02
C ALA A 167 3.60 9.72 9.39
N ALA A 168 3.44 8.73 8.49
CA ALA A 168 2.75 7.49 8.81
C ALA A 168 3.39 6.75 9.99
N ALA A 169 4.73 6.61 9.97
CA ALA A 169 5.48 5.96 11.04
C ALA A 169 5.31 6.69 12.38
N ALA A 170 5.34 8.03 12.38
CA ALA A 170 5.13 8.83 13.58
C ALA A 170 3.71 8.67 14.15
N THR A 171 2.69 8.58 13.30
CA THR A 171 1.31 8.30 13.73
C THR A 171 1.19 6.91 14.35
N LEU A 172 1.79 5.89 13.72
CA LEU A 172 1.80 4.54 14.28
C LEU A 172 2.52 4.50 15.63
N ALA A 173 3.64 5.19 15.78
CA ALA A 173 4.38 5.25 17.04
C ALA A 173 3.55 5.89 18.17
N ARG A 174 2.87 7.02 17.91
CA ARG A 174 2.01 7.67 18.91
C ARG A 174 0.84 6.79 19.34
N GLY A 175 0.28 6.01 18.42
CA GLY A 175 -0.80 5.06 18.73
C GLY A 175 -0.38 3.91 19.65
N LEU A 176 0.92 3.73 19.92
CA LEU A 176 1.44 2.71 20.84
C LEU A 176 1.59 3.22 22.29
N ASP A 177 1.66 4.54 22.50
CA ASP A 177 1.84 5.16 23.82
C ASP A 177 0.52 5.52 24.52
N GLY A 178 -0.62 5.32 23.84
CA GLY A 178 -1.97 5.73 24.27
C GLY A 178 -2.81 4.65 24.96
#